data_AF-A0A7L3HDU8-F1
#
_entry.id   AF-A0A7L3HDU8-F1
#
_cell.length_a   1.000
_cell.length_b   1.000
_cell.length_c   1.000
_cell.angle_alpha   90.00
_cell.angle_beta   90.00
_cell.angle_gamma   90.00
#
_symmetry.space_group_name_H-M   'P 1'
#
loop_
_entity.id
_entity.type
_entity.pdbx_description
1 polymer ?
#
loop_
_entity_poly.entity_id
_entity_poly.type
_entity_poly.pdbx_seq_one_letter_code
_entity_poly.pdbx_strand_id
1 'polypeptide(L)'
;PLNVTVNCTEASHRCSIWWQPPRTSHVKKSSCFKYEIVIENKKAIIEKNSYLYESFSSGKRYSVKIRATDAGFCLVSPNWGEWSTPVEFGTQQLTSTSSYMLFLIPGLAAGLVLFLCMTVRAYLKKTSATVPQPRDPFHEPFLVDFQTEYMNLLQKQATEEIIDIEEVMECK
;
A
#
# COMPACT_ATOMS: atom_id res chain seq x y z
N PRO A 1 17.00 44.64 -1.43
CA PRO A 1 18.30 44.06 -1.02
C PRO A 1 18.84 43.15 -2.12
N LEU A 2 20.16 43.02 -2.24
CA LEU A 2 20.78 42.22 -3.31
C LEU A 2 21.53 41.03 -2.71
N ASN A 3 21.70 39.96 -3.49
CA ASN A 3 22.51 38.78 -3.14
C ASN A 3 22.20 38.23 -1.74
N VAL A 4 20.93 37.87 -1.51
CA VAL A 4 20.52 37.22 -0.26
C VAL A 4 21.11 35.80 -0.24
N THR A 5 21.90 35.50 0.77
CA THR A 5 22.57 34.22 0.96
C THR A 5 22.21 33.65 2.31
N VAL A 6 22.06 32.33 2.37
CA VAL A 6 21.67 31.60 3.58
C VAL A 6 22.66 30.46 3.77
N ASN A 7 23.23 30.36 4.98
CA ASN A 7 24.10 29.27 5.38
C ASN A 7 23.58 28.67 6.69
N CYS A 8 23.20 27.41 6.68
CA CYS A 8 22.60 26.72 7.81
C CYS A 8 23.52 25.62 8.33
N THR A 9 23.60 25.51 9.65
CA THR A 9 24.34 24.45 10.34
C THR A 9 23.37 23.61 11.15
N GLU A 10 23.22 22.34 10.78
CA GLU A 10 22.30 21.43 11.47
C GLU A 10 22.67 21.24 12.94
N ALA A 11 23.96 21.07 13.25
CA ALA A 11 24.46 20.85 14.60
C ALA A 11 24.10 21.97 15.60
N SER A 12 23.92 23.20 15.13
CA SER A 12 23.58 24.35 15.97
C SER A 12 22.13 24.81 15.82
N HIS A 13 21.33 24.15 14.97
CA HIS A 13 19.96 24.55 14.64
C HIS A 13 19.83 26.02 14.23
N ARG A 14 20.86 26.56 13.59
CA ARG A 14 20.97 27.99 13.23
C ARG A 14 21.26 28.20 11.76
N CYS A 15 20.71 29.28 11.20
CA CYS A 15 21.06 29.79 9.87
C CYS A 15 21.56 31.22 9.94
N SER A 16 22.73 31.45 9.35
CA SER A 16 23.27 32.78 9.09
C SER A 16 22.79 33.28 7.73
N ILE A 17 22.09 34.41 7.72
CA ILE A 17 21.51 35.01 6.53
C ILE A 17 22.20 36.35 6.28
N TRP A 18 22.70 36.58 5.07
CA TRP A 18 23.46 37.78 4.70
C TRP A 18 22.91 38.38 3.41
N TRP A 19 23.01 39.70 3.28
CA TRP A 19 22.61 40.40 2.06
C TRP A 19 23.41 41.67 1.82
N GLN A 20 23.46 42.10 0.58
CA GLN A 20 24.04 43.37 0.19
C GLN A 20 22.98 44.49 0.26
N PRO A 21 23.41 45.74 0.58
CA PRO A 21 22.52 46.90 0.53
C PRO A 21 21.90 47.06 -0.86
N PRO A 22 20.69 47.64 -0.96
CA PRO A 22 20.10 47.98 -2.24
C PRO A 22 20.98 49.00 -3.00
N ARG A 23 20.97 48.91 -4.33
CA ARG A 23 21.59 49.92 -5.18
C ARG A 23 20.73 51.18 -5.15
N THR A 24 21.34 52.31 -4.82
CA THR A 24 20.74 53.63 -4.96
C THR A 24 21.66 54.51 -5.81
N SER A 25 21.12 55.60 -6.37
CA SER A 25 21.91 56.50 -7.21
C SER A 25 22.95 57.31 -6.43
N HIS A 26 22.73 57.55 -5.15
CA HIS A 26 23.49 58.52 -4.34
C HIS A 26 24.03 57.98 -3.02
N VAL A 27 23.54 56.82 -2.53
CA VAL A 27 23.95 56.23 -1.25
C VAL A 27 24.54 54.83 -1.43
N LYS A 28 25.77 54.64 -0.96
CA LYS A 28 26.46 53.33 -0.93
C LYS A 28 26.68 52.79 0.48
N LYS A 29 26.47 53.60 1.52
CA LYS A 29 26.76 53.23 2.90
C LYS A 29 25.67 52.30 3.45
N SER A 30 26.05 51.15 3.99
CA SER A 30 25.12 50.15 4.52
C SER A 30 24.28 50.65 5.70
N SER A 31 24.86 51.53 6.54
CA SER A 31 24.17 52.08 7.71
C SER A 31 22.93 52.90 7.36
N CYS A 32 22.81 53.37 6.11
CA CYS A 32 21.67 54.16 5.66
C CYS A 32 20.38 53.36 5.51
N PHE A 33 20.45 52.04 5.67
CA PHE A 33 19.32 51.17 5.43
C PHE A 33 18.98 50.38 6.69
N LYS A 34 17.69 50.34 7.01
CA LYS A 34 17.11 49.33 7.88
C LYS A 34 16.33 48.32 7.04
N TYR A 35 16.28 47.10 7.52
CA TYR A 35 15.74 45.96 6.79
C TYR A 35 14.59 45.34 7.56
N GLU A 36 13.59 44.88 6.82
CA GLU A 36 12.59 43.95 7.34
C GLU A 36 12.84 42.60 6.69
N ILE A 37 12.96 41.57 7.53
CA ILE A 37 13.11 40.18 7.12
C ILE A 37 11.88 39.39 7.54
N VAL A 38 11.42 38.50 6.67
CA VAL A 38 10.30 37.58 6.93
C VAL A 38 10.75 36.15 6.66
N ILE A 39 10.58 35.28 7.66
CA ILE A 39 10.82 33.84 7.59
C ILE A 39 9.63 33.14 8.26
N GLU A 40 8.89 32.29 7.54
CA GLU A 40 7.74 31.53 8.09
C GLU A 40 6.78 32.40 8.94
N ASN A 41 6.39 33.57 8.42
CA ASN A 41 5.54 34.57 9.09
C ASN A 41 6.16 35.29 10.30
N LYS A 42 7.35 34.92 10.75
CA LYS A 42 8.12 35.71 11.72
C LYS A 42 8.72 36.91 11.02
N LYS A 43 8.54 38.09 11.60
CA LYS A 43 9.07 39.35 11.09
C LYS A 43 10.10 39.91 12.06
N ALA A 44 11.19 40.46 11.54
CA ALA A 44 12.17 41.19 12.34
C ALA A 44 12.65 42.45 11.60
N ILE A 45 12.91 43.51 12.36
CA ILE A 45 13.52 44.75 11.86
C ILE A 45 14.97 44.78 12.31
N ILE A 46 15.89 45.01 11.37
CA ILE A 46 17.34 44.85 11.57
C ILE A 46 18.08 45.98 10.86
N GLU A 47 19.09 46.56 11.50
CA GLU A 47 19.92 47.63 10.92
C GLU A 47 21.25 47.13 10.34
N LYS A 48 21.56 45.85 10.57
CA LYS A 48 22.73 45.15 10.03
C LYS A 48 22.34 44.37 8.78
N ASN A 49 23.35 44.07 7.96
CA ASN A 49 23.24 43.29 6.72
C ASN A 49 23.22 41.77 6.95
N SER A 50 22.89 41.34 8.17
CA SER A 50 23.00 39.97 8.62
C SER A 50 21.93 39.64 9.64
N TYR A 51 21.41 38.42 9.59
CA TYR A 51 20.47 37.89 10.58
C TYR A 51 20.82 36.46 10.95
N LEU A 52 20.69 36.14 12.23
CA LEU A 52 20.90 34.79 12.75
C LEU A 52 19.55 34.20 13.14
N TYR A 53 19.09 33.24 12.35
CA TYR A 53 17.84 32.52 12.60
C TYR A 53 18.11 31.29 13.46
N GLU A 54 17.50 31.22 14.64
CA GLU A 54 17.79 30.18 15.64
C GLU A 54 16.78 29.02 15.65
N SER A 55 15.75 29.06 14.82
CA SER A 55 14.70 28.02 14.77
C SER A 55 14.83 27.14 13.53
N PHE A 56 16.06 26.84 13.11
CA PHE A 56 16.29 26.02 11.92
C PHE A 56 16.16 24.52 12.23
N SER A 57 15.47 23.81 11.34
CA SER A 57 15.29 22.37 11.39
C SER A 57 15.58 21.79 10.00
N SER A 58 16.41 20.76 9.93
CA SER A 58 16.86 20.14 8.67
C SER A 58 15.71 19.54 7.84
N GLY A 59 14.63 19.08 8.47
CA GLY A 59 13.46 18.49 7.81
C GLY A 59 12.38 19.47 7.34
N LYS A 60 12.59 20.79 7.48
CA LYS A 60 11.64 21.83 7.06
C LYS A 60 12.20 22.68 5.91
N ARG A 61 11.31 23.10 5.02
CA ARG A 61 11.59 24.12 3.99
C ARG A 61 11.21 25.49 4.52
N TYR A 62 12.08 26.46 4.27
CA TYR A 62 11.90 27.85 4.66
C TYR A 62 12.03 28.74 3.43
N SER A 63 11.32 29.87 3.47
CA SER A 63 11.45 30.95 2.50
C SER A 63 11.79 32.24 3.23
N VAL A 64 12.84 32.94 2.79
CA VAL A 64 13.20 34.26 3.31
C VAL A 64 12.96 35.35 2.28
N LYS A 65 12.32 36.42 2.71
CA LYS A 65 12.14 37.66 1.94
C LYS A 65 12.66 38.85 2.75
N ILE A 66 13.35 39.77 2.09
CA ILE A 66 13.95 40.95 2.73
C ILE A 66 13.61 42.20 1.93
N ARG A 67 13.16 43.25 2.60
CA ARG A 67 13.02 44.59 2.01
C ARG A 67 13.81 45.61 2.82
N ALA A 68 14.06 46.77 2.24
CA ALA A 68 14.85 47.83 2.85
C ALA A 68 14.07 49.15 2.85
N THR A 69 14.36 50.00 3.82
CA THR A 69 13.91 51.40 3.86
C THR A 69 15.01 52.27 4.50
N ASP A 70 14.82 53.59 4.48
CA ASP A 70 15.72 54.55 5.11
C ASP A 70 15.87 54.31 6.63
N ALA A 71 17.12 54.35 7.09
CA ALA A 71 17.46 54.33 8.50
C ALA A 71 17.24 55.70 9.19
N GLY A 72 17.03 56.78 8.42
CA GLY A 72 16.56 58.09 8.91
C GLY A 72 17.56 59.24 8.71
N PHE A 73 18.79 58.96 8.28
CA PHE A 73 19.87 59.97 8.26
C PHE A 73 20.58 60.11 6.91
N CYS A 74 20.14 59.38 5.88
CA CYS A 74 20.80 59.37 4.57
C CYS A 74 19.93 59.90 3.42
N LEU A 75 18.80 60.54 3.74
CA LEU A 75 17.88 61.12 2.75
C LEU A 75 17.41 60.12 1.69
N VAL A 76 17.36 58.84 2.05
CA VAL A 76 16.76 57.79 1.21
C VAL A 76 15.25 57.84 1.39
N SER A 77 14.49 57.27 0.45
CA SER A 77 13.04 57.12 0.60
C SER A 77 12.67 56.47 1.95
N PRO A 78 11.77 57.09 2.75
CA PRO A 78 11.29 56.52 4.01
C PRO A 78 10.27 55.38 3.79
N ASN A 79 9.75 55.26 2.57
CA ASN A 79 8.85 54.18 2.20
C ASN A 79 9.62 52.87 2.07
N TRP A 80 9.00 51.77 2.51
CA TRP A 80 9.51 50.44 2.29
C TRP A 80 9.65 50.15 0.80
N GLY A 81 10.84 49.69 0.40
CA GLY A 81 11.05 49.16 -0.94
C GLY A 81 10.37 47.82 -1.17
N GLU A 82 10.44 47.36 -2.41
CA GLU A 82 9.97 46.04 -2.82
C GLU A 82 10.68 44.91 -2.07
N TRP A 83 9.96 43.79 -1.93
CA TRP A 83 10.54 42.56 -1.40
C TRP A 83 11.60 42.01 -2.34
N SER A 84 12.69 41.46 -1.78
CA SER A 84 13.62 40.66 -2.55
C SER A 84 12.93 39.42 -3.13
N THR A 85 13.53 38.86 -4.17
CA THR A 85 13.19 37.51 -4.62
C THR A 85 13.28 36.55 -3.42
N PRO A 86 12.26 35.70 -3.20
CA PRO A 86 12.30 34.73 -2.11
C PRO A 86 13.48 33.77 -2.30
N VAL A 87 14.21 33.53 -1.22
CA VAL A 87 15.26 32.50 -1.19
C VAL A 87 14.75 31.32 -0.37
N GLU A 88 14.65 30.18 -1.03
CA GLU A 88 14.23 28.92 -0.41
C GLU A 88 15.45 28.20 0.17
N PHE A 89 15.33 27.67 1.39
CA PHE A 89 16.39 26.92 2.06
C PHE A 89 15.83 25.82 2.97
N GLY A 90 16.70 24.92 3.44
CA GLY A 90 16.32 23.71 4.17
C GLY A 90 15.89 22.57 3.25
N THR A 91 15.70 21.37 3.82
CA THR A 91 15.23 20.21 3.05
C THR A 91 13.77 19.93 3.41
N GLN A 92 12.97 19.58 2.41
CA GLN A 92 11.69 18.95 2.72
C GLN A 92 12.02 17.50 3.04
N GLN A 93 11.87 17.10 4.29
CA GLN A 93 11.48 15.72 4.50
C GLN A 93 10.07 15.62 3.96
N LEU A 94 9.96 15.24 2.68
CA LEU A 94 8.81 14.49 2.25
C LEU A 94 8.83 13.28 3.16
N THR A 95 8.05 13.33 4.24
CA THR A 95 7.76 12.15 5.04
C THR A 95 7.19 11.19 4.02
N SER A 96 8.09 10.28 3.65
CA SER A 96 8.01 9.30 2.60
C SER A 96 6.58 8.86 2.47
N THR A 97 6.01 9.10 1.29
CA THR A 97 4.71 8.58 0.89
C THR A 97 4.63 7.15 1.40
N SER A 98 3.78 6.98 2.41
CA SER A 98 3.79 5.92 3.39
C SER A 98 4.22 4.58 2.78
N SER A 99 5.16 3.88 3.40
CA SER A 99 5.57 2.53 3.00
C SER A 99 4.37 1.60 2.76
N TYR A 100 3.21 1.89 3.37
CA TYR A 100 1.92 1.29 3.05
C TYR A 100 1.56 1.30 1.56
N MET A 101 1.76 2.39 0.81
CA MET A 101 1.43 2.45 -0.62
C MET A 101 2.24 1.44 -1.45
N LEU A 102 3.46 1.10 -1.01
CA LEU A 102 4.30 0.07 -1.65
C LEU A 102 3.73 -1.34 -1.46
N PHE A 103 2.96 -1.58 -0.39
CA PHE A 103 2.33 -2.87 -0.12
C PHE A 103 0.86 -2.94 -0.58
N LEU A 104 0.18 -1.81 -0.75
CA LEU A 104 -1.21 -1.77 -1.22
C LEU A 104 -1.36 -2.24 -2.67
N ILE A 105 -0.48 -1.82 -3.57
CA ILE A 105 -0.57 -2.18 -5.00
C ILE A 105 -0.30 -3.69 -5.22
N PRO A 106 0.78 -4.28 -4.66
CA PRO A 106 1.01 -5.73 -4.76
C PRO A 106 -0.05 -6.54 -4.01
N GLY A 107 -0.54 -6.06 -2.86
CA GLY A 107 -1.56 -6.73 -2.07
C GLY A 107 -2.89 -6.87 -2.80
N LEU A 108 -3.34 -5.80 -3.46
CA LEU A 108 -4.56 -5.83 -4.28
C LEU A 108 -4.40 -6.75 -5.50
N ALA A 109 -3.25 -6.70 -6.17
CA ALA A 109 -2.98 -7.56 -7.32
C ALA A 109 -2.95 -9.05 -6.94
N ALA A 110 -2.25 -9.40 -5.85
CA ALA A 110 -2.19 -10.77 -5.34
C ALA A 110 -3.58 -11.28 -4.90
N GLY A 111 -4.38 -10.44 -4.24
CA GLY A 111 -5.74 -10.76 -3.85
C GLY A 111 -6.64 -11.08 -5.05
N LEU A 112 -6.58 -10.27 -6.11
CA LEU A 112 -7.32 -10.50 -7.35
C LEU A 112 -6.90 -11.81 -8.04
N VAL A 113 -5.60 -12.08 -8.14
CA VAL A 113 -5.08 -13.32 -8.73
C VAL A 113 -5.56 -14.54 -7.94
N LEU A 114 -5.48 -14.51 -6.61
CA LEU A 114 -5.97 -15.60 -5.76
C LEU A 114 -7.48 -15.81 -5.92
N PHE A 115 -8.26 -14.73 -5.97
CA PHE A 115 -9.71 -14.80 -6.20
C PHE A 115 -10.05 -15.44 -7.55
N LEU A 116 -9.35 -15.05 -8.63
CA LEU A 116 -9.51 -15.65 -9.95
C LEU A 116 -9.08 -17.13 -9.96
N CYS A 117 -7.98 -17.48 -9.31
CA CYS A 117 -7.55 -18.88 -9.20
C CYS A 117 -8.56 -19.74 -8.42
N MET A 118 -9.09 -19.22 -7.32
CA MET A 118 -10.07 -19.95 -6.49
C MET A 118 -11.40 -20.13 -7.22
N THR A 119 -11.88 -19.10 -7.92
CA THR A 119 -13.10 -19.19 -8.73
C THR A 119 -12.93 -20.20 -9.86
N VAL A 120 -11.86 -20.13 -10.65
CA VAL A 120 -11.58 -21.11 -11.72
C VAL A 120 -11.52 -22.55 -11.19
N ARG A 121 -10.84 -22.78 -10.06
CA ARG A 121 -10.81 -24.10 -9.40
C ARG A 121 -12.20 -24.56 -8.97
N ALA A 122 -13.02 -23.67 -8.42
CA ALA A 122 -14.39 -23.99 -8.02
C ALA A 122 -15.29 -24.32 -9.23
N TYR A 123 -15.15 -23.58 -10.34
CA TYR A 123 -15.86 -23.86 -11.59
C TYR A 123 -15.44 -25.22 -12.19
N LEU A 124 -14.13 -25.52 -12.24
CA LEU A 124 -13.64 -26.82 -12.71
C LEU A 124 -14.15 -27.98 -11.84
N LYS A 125 -14.16 -27.81 -10.51
CA LYS A 125 -14.76 -28.80 -9.59
C LYS A 125 -16.26 -28.98 -9.82
N LYS A 126 -16.97 -27.91 -10.19
CA LYS A 126 -18.42 -27.94 -10.48
C LYS A 126 -18.74 -28.64 -11.82
N THR A 127 -17.86 -28.55 -12.82
CA THR A 127 -18.03 -29.24 -14.11
C THR A 127 -17.60 -30.71 -14.09
N SER A 128 -16.81 -31.15 -13.10
CA SER A 128 -16.41 -32.56 -12.93
C SER A 128 -17.48 -33.46 -12.29
N ALA A 129 -18.60 -32.90 -11.81
CA ALA A 129 -19.65 -33.67 -11.14
C ALA A 129 -20.95 -33.70 -11.96
N THR A 130 -21.00 -34.60 -12.94
CA THR A 130 -22.10 -35.58 -13.20
C THR A 130 -21.70 -36.32 -14.47
N VAL A 131 -21.03 -37.45 -14.31
CA VAL A 131 -21.01 -38.49 -15.34
C VAL A 131 -22.38 -39.17 -15.22
N PRO A 132 -23.28 -39.06 -16.22
CA PRO A 132 -24.47 -39.90 -16.23
C PRO A 132 -23.98 -41.34 -16.38
N GLN A 133 -24.26 -42.16 -15.38
CA GLN A 133 -23.96 -43.58 -15.46
C GLN A 133 -24.71 -44.15 -16.69
N PRO A 134 -24.05 -44.88 -17.61
CA PRO A 134 -24.77 -45.58 -18.67
C PRO A 134 -25.69 -46.61 -18.01
N ARG A 135 -27.01 -46.49 -18.25
CA ARG A 135 -27.95 -47.55 -17.85
C ARG A 135 -27.62 -48.77 -18.69
N ASP A 136 -27.20 -49.83 -18.03
CA ASP A 136 -27.04 -51.16 -18.60
C ASP A 136 -28.42 -51.70 -19.03
N PRO A 137 -28.67 -51.95 -20.34
CA PRO A 137 -29.95 -52.47 -20.81
C PRO A 137 -30.09 -54.00 -20.64
N PHE A 138 -29.05 -54.71 -20.20
CA PHE A 138 -29.06 -56.18 -20.14
C PHE A 138 -28.94 -56.68 -18.70
N HIS A 139 -29.95 -56.39 -17.88
CA HIS A 139 -30.26 -57.23 -16.73
C HIS A 139 -31.35 -58.21 -17.14
N GLU A 140 -30.93 -59.37 -17.64
CA GLU A 140 -31.76 -60.57 -17.69
C GLU A 140 -31.72 -61.27 -16.33
N PRO A 141 -32.86 -61.43 -15.63
CA PRO A 141 -32.92 -62.17 -14.37
C PRO A 141 -33.08 -63.67 -14.67
N PHE A 142 -32.01 -64.35 -15.11
CA PHE A 142 -32.06 -65.78 -15.46
C PHE A 142 -31.04 -66.68 -14.73
N LEU A 143 -30.50 -66.26 -13.59
CA LEU A 143 -29.58 -67.10 -12.81
C LEU A 143 -30.04 -67.46 -11.38
N VAL A 144 -31.21 -66.99 -10.93
CA VAL A 144 -31.71 -67.36 -9.58
C VAL A 144 -32.71 -68.52 -9.65
N ASP A 145 -33.48 -68.65 -10.74
CA ASP A 145 -34.52 -69.68 -10.85
C ASP A 145 -33.95 -71.08 -11.10
N PHE A 146 -32.98 -71.22 -12.02
CA PHE A 146 -32.36 -72.52 -12.33
C PHE A 146 -31.68 -73.18 -11.13
N GLN A 147 -31.03 -72.38 -10.28
CA GLN A 147 -30.26 -72.90 -9.16
C GLN A 147 -31.19 -73.36 -8.03
N THR A 148 -32.32 -72.68 -7.83
CA THR A 148 -33.32 -73.04 -6.81
C THR A 148 -34.12 -74.28 -7.24
N GLU A 149 -34.45 -74.39 -8.53
CA GLU A 149 -35.18 -75.56 -9.06
C GLU A 149 -34.32 -76.83 -9.06
N TYR A 150 -33.02 -76.72 -9.39
CA TYR A 150 -32.09 -77.86 -9.31
C TYR A 150 -31.90 -78.38 -7.88
N MET A 151 -31.78 -77.47 -6.90
CA MET A 151 -31.61 -77.86 -5.49
C MET A 151 -32.88 -78.50 -4.91
N ASN A 152 -34.07 -78.04 -5.32
CA ASN A 152 -35.34 -78.66 -4.93
C ASN A 152 -35.51 -80.06 -5.54
N LEU A 153 -35.08 -80.29 -6.78
CA LEU A 153 -35.10 -81.61 -7.42
C LEU A 153 -34.16 -82.59 -6.72
N LEU A 154 -32.94 -82.15 -6.38
CA LEU A 154 -31.96 -82.98 -5.68
C LEU A 154 -32.45 -83.39 -4.28
N GLN A 155 -33.11 -82.46 -3.59
CA GLN A 155 -33.68 -82.72 -2.27
C GLN A 155 -34.89 -83.66 -2.33
N LYS A 156 -35.74 -83.54 -3.36
CA LYS A 156 -36.87 -84.46 -3.56
C LYS A 156 -36.41 -85.89 -3.86
N GLN A 157 -35.39 -86.05 -4.71
CA GLN A 157 -34.80 -87.36 -5.01
C GLN A 157 -34.15 -88.02 -3.78
N ALA A 158 -33.44 -87.24 -2.96
CA ALA A 158 -32.84 -87.76 -1.72
C ALA A 158 -33.89 -88.15 -0.66
N THR A 159 -35.08 -87.54 -0.67
CA THR A 159 -36.13 -87.85 0.31
C THR A 159 -36.92 -89.10 -0.09
N GLU A 160 -37.11 -89.36 -1.40
CA GLU A 160 -37.74 -90.60 -1.89
C GLU A 160 -36.83 -91.84 -1.72
N GLU A 161 -35.51 -91.72 -1.96
CA GLU A 161 -34.57 -92.84 -1.73
C GLU A 161 -34.45 -93.28 -0.26
N ILE A 162 -34.67 -92.38 0.70
CA ILE A 162 -34.56 -92.69 2.13
C ILE A 162 -35.82 -93.41 2.65
N ILE A 163 -37.00 -93.13 2.08
CA ILE A 163 -38.27 -93.73 2.50
C ILE A 163 -38.40 -95.18 1.99
N ASP A 164 -37.84 -95.50 0.82
CA ASP A 164 -37.84 -96.87 0.27
C ASP A 164 -36.86 -97.84 0.98
N ILE A 165 -35.98 -97.34 1.87
CA ILE A 165 -35.01 -98.18 2.61
C ILE A 165 -35.51 -98.57 4.01
N GLU A 166 -36.46 -97.83 4.60
CA GLU A 166 -36.95 -98.09 5.97
C GLU A 166 -38.14 -99.08 6.03
N GLU A 167 -38.77 -99.42 4.91
CA GLU A 167 -39.93 -100.34 4.86
C GLU A 167 -39.58 -101.82 4.56
N VAL A 168 -38.29 -102.21 4.58
CA VAL A 168 -37.86 -103.61 4.39
C VAL A 168 -36.86 -104.04 5.47
N MET A 169 -37.28 -104.08 6.74
CA MET A 169 -36.64 -104.94 7.76
C MET A 169 -37.49 -105.06 9.05
N GLU A 170 -38.65 -105.72 8.98
CA GLU A 170 -39.13 -106.57 10.08
C GLU A 170 -40.15 -107.60 9.58
N CYS A 171 -39.64 -108.79 9.27
CA CYS A 171 -40.42 -110.02 9.14
C CYS A 171 -39.55 -111.16 9.69
N LYS A 172 -39.78 -111.57 10.94
CA LYS A 172 -40.10 -112.95 11.33
C LYS A 172 -40.34 -113.09 12.84
#